data_AF-X0VMH9-F1
#
_entry.id   AF-X0VMH9-F1
#
_cell.length_a   1.000
_cell.length_b   1.000
_cell.length_c   1.000
_cell.angle_alpha   90.00
_cell.angle_beta   90.00
_cell.angle_gamma   90.00
#
_symmetry.space_group_name_H-M   'P 1'
#
loop_
_entity.id
_entity.type
_entity.pdbx_description
1 polymer ?
#
loop_
_entity_poly.entity_id
_entity_poly.type
_entity_poly.pdbx_seq_one_letter_code
_entity_poly.pdbx_strand_id
1 'polypeptide(L)'
;MGDSITGYLLTRGWRDTPEGVELAFWGATHTGPVRLVIEQQESVCFINRSQFLSLPARTRREPRELKLLGGEPVDALYFRQQRDLQALRQTGAMLAESDVKPADR
;
A
#
# COMPACT_ATOMS: atom_id res chain seq x y z
N MET A 1 16.33 -15.76 -19.44
CA MET A 1 16.99 -14.71 -18.63
C MET A 1 16.13 -13.47 -18.75
N GLY A 2 15.85 -12.76 -17.66
CA GLY A 2 15.19 -11.46 -17.74
C GLY A 2 16.25 -10.38 -17.91
N ASP A 3 16.04 -9.46 -18.84
CA ASP A 3 16.92 -8.29 -18.98
C ASP A 3 16.80 -7.41 -17.74
N SER A 4 17.93 -7.01 -17.17
CA SER A 4 18.01 -6.09 -16.05
C SER A 4 18.53 -4.74 -16.50
N ILE A 5 17.98 -3.67 -15.92
CA ILE A 5 18.36 -2.30 -16.24
C ILE A 5 18.74 -1.56 -14.96
N THR A 6 19.90 -0.90 -14.98
CA THR A 6 20.37 -0.05 -13.88
C THR A 6 19.99 1.38 -14.16
N GLY A 7 19.36 2.04 -13.18
CA GLY A 7 18.96 3.44 -13.27
C GLY A 7 18.70 4.08 -11.91
N TYR A 8 18.56 5.40 -11.92
CA TYR A 8 18.28 6.22 -10.74
C TYR A 8 16.80 6.64 -10.73
N LEU A 9 16.10 6.40 -9.62
CA LEU A 9 14.68 6.71 -9.48
C LEU A 9 14.44 8.22 -9.35
N LEU A 10 13.67 8.80 -10.28
CA LEU A 10 13.35 10.23 -10.35
C LEU A 10 12.01 10.57 -9.71
N THR A 11 10.93 9.91 -10.14
CA THR A 11 9.57 10.22 -9.67
C THR A 11 8.79 8.95 -9.32
N ARG A 12 7.88 9.12 -8.36
CA ARG A 12 6.97 8.10 -7.84
C ARG A 12 5.55 8.59 -8.05
N GLY A 13 4.68 7.72 -8.53
CA GLY A 13 3.25 7.98 -8.69
C GLY A 13 2.46 6.71 -8.46
N TRP A 14 1.17 6.86 -8.19
CA TRP A 14 0.24 5.73 -8.10
C TRP A 14 -1.16 6.19 -8.51
N ARG A 15 -2.01 5.23 -8.86
CA ARG A 15 -3.45 5.45 -9.08
C ARG A 15 -4.24 4.19 -8.71
N ASP A 16 -5.50 4.37 -8.33
CA ASP A 16 -6.44 3.24 -8.25
C ASP A 16 -6.88 2.81 -9.65
N THR A 17 -6.99 1.50 -9.87
CA THR A 17 -7.61 0.86 -11.04
C THR A 17 -8.70 -0.13 -10.58
N PRO A 18 -9.56 -0.64 -11.47
CA PRO A 18 -10.49 -1.72 -11.12
C PRO A 18 -9.80 -2.99 -10.60
N GLU A 19 -8.59 -3.26 -11.09
CA GLU A 19 -7.81 -4.45 -10.79
C GLU A 19 -7.04 -4.32 -9.46
N GLY A 20 -6.51 -3.14 -9.14
CA GLY A 20 -5.85 -2.86 -7.88
C GLY A 20 -5.21 -1.47 -7.85
N VAL A 21 -4.18 -1.26 -7.04
CA VAL A 21 -3.33 -0.08 -7.15
C VAL A 21 -2.28 -0.30 -8.24
N GLU A 22 -2.17 0.65 -9.16
CA GLU A 22 -1.04 0.77 -10.09
C GLU A 22 0.01 1.70 -9.47
N LEU A 23 1.26 1.22 -9.37
CA LEU A 23 2.42 2.03 -9.05
C LEU A 23 3.16 2.39 -10.34
N ALA A 24 3.56 3.64 -10.49
CA ALA A 24 4.29 4.15 -11.64
C ALA A 24 5.57 4.86 -11.19
N PHE A 25 6.71 4.38 -11.71
CA PHE A 25 8.02 4.91 -11.38
C PHE A 25 8.72 5.37 -12.66
N TRP A 26 9.36 6.54 -12.63
CA TRP A 26 10.25 6.99 -13.70
C TRP A 26 11.69 7.02 -13.20
N GLY A 27 12.61 6.43 -13.97
CA GLY A 27 14.03 6.45 -13.68
C GLY A 27 14.86 6.96 -14.86
N ALA A 28 16.03 7.52 -14.56
CA ALA A 28 17.07 7.81 -15.54
C ALA A 28 18.02 6.61 -15.65
N THR A 29 18.33 6.18 -16.88
CA THR A 29 19.29 5.11 -17.17
C THR A 29 20.32 5.61 -18.17
N HIS A 30 21.40 4.84 -18.38
CA HIS A 30 22.45 5.20 -19.34
C HIS A 30 21.95 5.29 -20.80
N THR A 31 20.83 4.65 -21.15
CA THR A 31 20.20 4.71 -22.48
C THR A 31 19.02 5.68 -22.57
N GLY A 32 18.66 6.37 -21.48
CA GLY A 32 17.55 7.32 -21.43
C GLY A 32 16.56 7.09 -20.29
N PRO A 33 15.41 7.78 -20.29
CA PRO A 33 14.37 7.60 -19.29
C PRO A 33 13.65 6.26 -19.46
N VAL A 34 13.35 5.58 -18.34
CA VAL A 34 12.52 4.37 -18.30
C VAL A 34 11.30 4.61 -17.42
N ARG A 35 10.15 4.07 -17.81
CA ARG A 35 8.94 3.98 -16.99
C ARG A 35 8.72 2.53 -16.55
N LEU A 36 8.72 2.30 -15.26
CA LEU A 36 8.29 1.03 -14.65
C LEU A 36 6.84 1.18 -14.17
N VAL A 37 6.03 0.17 -14.43
CA VAL A 37 4.64 0.07 -13.92
C VAL A 37 4.51 -1.25 -13.18
N ILE A 38 3.93 -1.20 -11.97
CA ILE A 38 3.62 -2.39 -11.16
C ILE A 38 2.13 -2.36 -10.87
N GLU A 39 1.40 -3.32 -11.44
CA GLU A 39 -0.06 -3.40 -11.35
C GLU A 39 -0.51 -4.26 -10.16
N GLN A 40 -1.82 -4.24 -9.87
CA GLN A 40 -2.49 -5.16 -8.94
C GLN A 40 -1.91 -5.13 -7.51
N GLN A 41 -1.32 -4.02 -7.09
CA GLN A 41 -0.82 -3.85 -5.73
C GLN A 41 -1.97 -3.61 -4.75
N GLU A 42 -1.79 -4.05 -3.51
CA GLU A 42 -2.73 -3.78 -2.41
C GLU A 42 -2.22 -2.63 -1.54
N SER A 43 -3.15 -1.84 -1.02
CA SER A 43 -2.87 -0.89 0.06
C SER A 43 -3.02 -1.60 1.40
N VAL A 44 -2.18 -1.26 2.37
CA VAL A 44 -2.19 -1.88 3.70
C VAL A 44 -2.09 -0.84 4.80
N CYS A 45 -2.80 -1.09 5.90
CA CYS A 45 -2.58 -0.45 7.20
C CYS A 45 -2.73 -1.47 8.32
N PHE A 46 -2.35 -1.09 9.54
CA PHE A 46 -2.42 -1.96 10.70
C PHE A 46 -3.44 -1.45 11.72
N ILE A 47 -4.08 -2.38 12.42
CA ILE A 47 -5.04 -2.11 13.50
C ILE A 47 -4.74 -3.03 14.69
N ASN A 48 -5.04 -2.57 15.91
CA ASN A 48 -4.98 -3.44 17.09
C ASN A 48 -5.89 -4.66 16.90
N ARG A 49 -5.35 -5.86 17.13
CA ARG A 49 -6.05 -7.15 16.94
C ARG A 49 -7.36 -7.25 17.72
N SER A 50 -7.46 -6.61 18.89
CA SER A 50 -8.69 -6.63 19.70
C SER A 50 -9.79 -5.69 19.17
N GLN A 51 -9.47 -4.80 18.24
CA GLN A 51 -10.43 -3.81 17.73
C GLN A 51 -11.30 -4.40 16.62
N PHE A 52 -12.61 -4.21 16.74
CA PHE A 52 -13.61 -4.59 15.74
C PHE A 52 -14.20 -3.34 15.09
N LEU A 53 -14.47 -3.43 13.79
CA LEU A 53 -14.97 -2.34 12.96
C LEU A 53 -15.66 -2.91 11.74
N SER A 54 -16.60 -2.15 11.17
CA SER A 54 -17.12 -2.45 9.83
C SER A 54 -16.04 -2.13 8.80
N LEU A 55 -15.64 -3.12 8.00
CA LEU A 55 -14.62 -2.98 6.96
C LEU A 55 -15.27 -2.83 5.58
N PRO A 56 -14.67 -2.07 4.65
CA PRO A 56 -15.06 -2.06 3.25
C PRO A 56 -15.16 -3.48 2.66
N ALA A 57 -16.08 -3.70 1.74
CA ALA A 57 -16.27 -5.00 1.10
C ALA A 57 -14.96 -5.48 0.46
N ARG A 58 -14.66 -6.78 0.59
CA ARG A 58 -13.41 -7.41 0.10
C ARG A 58 -12.12 -6.99 0.83
N THR A 59 -12.18 -6.23 1.92
CA THR A 59 -11.01 -6.01 2.80
C THR A 59 -10.55 -7.35 3.39
N ARG A 60 -9.26 -7.65 3.28
CA ARG A 60 -8.64 -8.89 3.80
C ARG A 60 -7.90 -8.57 5.11
N ARG A 61 -8.39 -9.10 6.24
CA ARG A 61 -7.81 -8.90 7.58
C ARG A 61 -7.00 -10.13 7.99
N GLU A 62 -5.72 -9.96 8.30
CA GLU A 62 -4.82 -11.06 8.66
C GLU A 62 -3.96 -10.73 9.89
N PRO A 63 -3.84 -11.64 10.87
CA PRO A 63 -2.93 -11.44 11.99
C PRO A 63 -1.47 -11.42 11.51
N ARG A 64 -0.69 -10.50 12.06
CA ARG A 64 0.76 -10.41 11.83
C ARG A 64 1.55 -10.56 13.13
N GLU A 65 2.80 -10.96 13.01
CA GLU A 65 3.79 -11.00 14.11
C GLU A 65 4.42 -9.62 14.31
N LEU A 66 3.58 -8.59 14.29
CA LEU A 66 3.93 -7.19 14.48
C LEU A 66 3.16 -6.63 15.68
N LYS A 67 3.63 -5.49 16.20
CA LYS A 67 3.05 -4.81 17.36
C LYS A 67 2.98 -3.30 17.11
N LEU A 68 2.01 -2.65 17.75
CA LEU A 68 2.03 -1.19 17.92
C LEU A 68 3.19 -0.80 18.85
N LEU A 69 3.50 0.50 18.92
CA LEU A 69 4.52 1.03 19.84
C LEU A 69 4.20 0.77 21.33
N GLY A 70 2.92 0.57 21.69
CA GLY A 70 2.50 0.13 23.04
C GLY A 70 2.68 -1.37 23.31
N GLY A 71 3.09 -2.15 22.30
CA GLY A 71 3.32 -3.59 22.40
C GLY A 71 2.11 -4.47 22.07
N GLU A 72 0.95 -3.89 21.77
CA GLU A 72 -0.26 -4.62 21.41
C GLU A 72 -0.12 -5.29 20.02
N PRO A 73 -0.57 -6.55 19.86
CA PRO A 73 -0.50 -7.23 18.58
C PRO A 73 -1.43 -6.59 17.54
N VAL A 74 -1.00 -6.57 16.27
CA VAL A 74 -1.80 -6.00 15.16
C VAL A 74 -2.30 -7.04 14.18
N ASP A 75 -3.39 -6.70 13.51
CA ASP A 75 -3.78 -7.31 12.25
C ASP A 75 -3.49 -6.32 11.11
N ALA A 76 -3.04 -6.85 9.98
CA ALA A 76 -2.95 -6.10 8.74
C ALA A 76 -4.31 -6.10 8.03
N LEU A 77 -4.71 -4.93 7.53
CA LEU A 77 -5.89 -4.74 6.69
C LEU A 77 -5.42 -4.45 5.26
N TYR A 78 -5.70 -5.38 4.33
CA TYR A 78 -5.37 -5.25 2.92
C TYR A 78 -6.60 -4.81 2.12
N PHE A 79 -6.39 -3.80 1.27
CA PHE A 79 -7.40 -3.20 0.40
C PHE A 79 -6.90 -3.24 -1.04
N ARG A 80 -7.76 -3.63 -1.99
CA ARG A 80 -7.40 -3.60 -3.41
C ARG A 80 -7.20 -2.18 -3.95
N GLN A 81 -7.87 -1.19 -3.35
CA GLN A 81 -7.84 0.20 -3.79
C GLN A 81 -7.53 1.11 -2.60
N GLN A 82 -6.67 2.09 -2.80
CA GLN A 82 -6.24 3.04 -1.76
C GLN A 82 -7.42 3.92 -1.30
N ARG A 83 -8.40 4.21 -2.16
CA ARG A 83 -9.63 4.92 -1.76
C ARG A 83 -10.43 4.22 -0.66
N ASP A 84 -10.42 2.89 -0.59
CA ASP A 84 -11.14 2.15 0.46
C ASP A 84 -10.46 2.32 1.82
N LEU A 85 -9.12 2.31 1.83
CA LEU A 85 -8.31 2.65 3.00
C LEU A 85 -8.53 4.11 3.41
N GLN A 86 -8.56 5.06 2.46
CA GLN A 86 -8.87 6.47 2.73
C GLN A 86 -10.26 6.66 3.34
N ALA A 87 -11.28 6.00 2.78
CA ALA A 87 -12.65 6.03 3.32
C ALA A 87 -12.68 5.45 4.74
N LEU A 88 -11.95 4.37 5.01
CA LEU A 88 -11.86 3.84 6.37
C LEU A 88 -11.18 4.83 7.34
N ARG A 89 -10.11 5.52 6.93
CA ARG A 89 -9.48 6.56 7.78
C ARG A 89 -10.42 7.70 8.14
N GLN A 90 -11.32 8.08 7.23
CA GLN A 90 -12.32 9.13 7.46
C GLN A 90 -13.34 8.75 8.55
N THR A 91 -13.46 7.47 8.92
CA THR A 91 -14.30 7.04 10.06
C THR A 91 -13.73 7.41 11.44
N GLY A 92 -12.47 7.85 11.52
CA GLY A 92 -11.78 8.09 12.79
C GLY A 92 -11.21 6.82 13.44
N ALA A 93 -11.19 5.69 12.72
CA ALA A 93 -10.55 4.47 13.19
C ALA A 93 -9.05 4.68 13.49
N MET A 94 -8.59 4.20 14.65
CA MET A 94 -7.18 4.20 15.04
C MET A 94 -6.40 3.18 14.19
N LEU A 95 -5.71 3.68 13.16
CA LEU A 95 -4.97 2.88 12.18
C LEU A 95 -3.51 3.34 12.07
N ALA A 96 -2.57 2.42 12.22
CA ALA A 96 -1.14 2.67 12.00
C ALA A 96 -0.75 2.51 10.51
N GLU A 97 0.21 3.31 10.05
CA GLU A 97 0.76 3.34 8.67
C GLU A 97 -0.28 3.55 7.54
N SER A 98 -1.45 4.07 7.91
CA SER A 98 -2.55 4.36 6.99
C SER A 98 -2.32 5.63 6.14
N ASP A 99 -1.30 6.41 6.48
CA ASP A 99 -0.84 7.62 5.81
C ASP A 99 0.29 7.41 4.79
N VAL A 100 1.00 6.29 4.86
CA VAL A 100 1.98 5.90 3.84
C VAL A 100 1.29 5.77 2.48
N LYS A 101 1.80 6.49 1.48
CA LYS A 101 1.29 6.43 0.10
C LYS A 101 1.70 5.11 -0.56
N PRO A 102 0.87 4.52 -1.45
CA PRO A 102 1.21 3.24 -2.09
C PRO A 102 2.58 3.19 -2.80
N ALA A 103 3.03 4.29 -3.42
CA ALA A 103 4.32 4.34 -4.11
C ALA A 103 5.54 4.65 -3.20
N ASP A 104 5.31 4.90 -1.91
CA ASP A 104 6.34 5.17 -0.91
C ASP A 104 6.47 4.01 0.12
N ARG A 105 5.78 2.89 -0.12
CA ARG A 105 5.73 1.69 0.75
C ARG A 105 6.70 0.60 0.29
#